data_AF-A0A6I5NHS3-F1
#
_entry.id   AF-A0A6I5NHS3-F1
#
_cell.length_a   1.000
_cell.length_b   1.000
_cell.length_c   1.000
_cell.angle_alpha   90.00
_cell.angle_beta   90.00
_cell.angle_gamma   90.00
#
_symmetry.space_group_name_H-M   'P 1'
#
loop_
_entity.id
_entity.type
_entity.pdbx_description
1 polymer ?
#
loop_
_entity_poly.entity_id
_entity_poly.type
_entity_poly.pdbx_seq_one_letter_code
_entity_poly.pdbx_strand_id
1 'polypeptide(L)'
;MPGYLGVILIVAYLLAAGTSALSQPQHRFWRWAAAAVLSGALLSDIAIDRAPTWWNKNSGYFDPQVAQIIDQAEQPLVVSDAISGMLLALCHQLNSDVPLKIQPHCRTCQQPVVRSVETLSLASLQSYASVFLYRPSDELRNYVSQGYDLTLIYQPQRSPYEPTLWQLSAKKAVNPA
;
A
#
# COMPACT_ATOMS: atom_id res chain seq x y z
N MET A 1 11.51 -18.60 -10.53
CA MET A 1 11.73 -19.95 -9.96
C MET A 1 11.12 -20.99 -10.91
N PRO A 2 11.93 -21.66 -11.74
CA PRO A 2 11.45 -22.55 -12.83
C PRO A 2 10.59 -23.74 -12.38
N GLY A 3 10.64 -24.13 -11.10
CA GLY A 3 9.92 -25.31 -10.58
C GLY A 3 8.39 -25.21 -10.59
N TYR A 4 7.82 -24.01 -10.51
CA TYR A 4 6.36 -23.83 -10.51
C TYR A 4 5.71 -24.23 -11.83
N LEU A 5 6.38 -23.98 -12.95
CA LEU A 5 5.90 -24.38 -14.27
C LEU A 5 5.85 -25.90 -14.40
N GLY A 6 6.86 -26.60 -13.87
CA GLY A 6 6.88 -28.07 -13.84
C GLY A 6 5.69 -28.64 -13.07
N VAL A 7 5.35 -28.07 -11.92
CA VAL A 7 4.19 -28.50 -11.12
C VAL A 7 2.88 -28.31 -11.90
N ILE A 8 2.67 -27.14 -12.51
CA ILE A 8 1.46 -26.84 -13.29
C ILE A 8 1.32 -27.82 -14.46
N LEU A 9 2.42 -28.10 -15.17
CA LEU A 9 2.43 -29.02 -16.30
C LEU A 9 2.15 -30.47 -15.89
N ILE A 10 2.74 -30.93 -14.78
CA ILE A 10 2.50 -32.29 -14.26
C ILE A 10 1.03 -32.44 -13.86
N VAL A 11 0.45 -31.45 -13.17
CA VAL A 11 -0.96 -31.48 -12.77
C VAL A 11 -1.88 -31.45 -13.99
N ALA A 12 -1.60 -30.59 -14.97
CA ALA A 12 -2.37 -30.51 -16.20
C ALA A 12 -2.33 -31.82 -16.99
N TYR A 13 -1.14 -32.42 -17.14
CA TYR A 13 -0.96 -33.70 -17.80
C TYR A 13 -1.70 -34.83 -17.07
N LEU A 14 -1.61 -34.88 -15.73
CA LEU A 14 -2.27 -35.90 -14.93
C LEU A 14 -3.80 -35.83 -15.07
N LEU A 15 -4.38 -34.63 -15.07
CA LEU A 15 -5.81 -34.41 -15.30
C LEU A 15 -6.22 -34.80 -16.74
N ALA A 16 -5.42 -34.45 -17.75
CA ALA A 16 -5.68 -34.81 -19.15
C ALA A 16 -5.58 -36.33 -19.40
N ALA A 17 -4.56 -36.98 -18.85
CA ALA A 17 -4.38 -38.43 -18.94
C ALA A 17 -5.49 -39.18 -18.19
N GLY A 18 -5.89 -38.68 -17.01
CA GLY A 18 -6.96 -39.26 -16.23
C GLY A 18 -8.35 -39.13 -16.87
N THR A 19 -8.63 -38.00 -17.51
CA THR A 19 -9.88 -37.76 -18.25
C THR A 19 -9.93 -38.45 -19.60
N SER A 20 -8.81 -38.96 -20.11
CA SER A 20 -8.77 -39.82 -21.31
C SER A 20 -8.73 -41.32 -20.98
N ALA A 21 -8.82 -41.70 -19.70
CA ALA A 21 -8.80 -43.09 -19.27
C ALA A 21 -10.00 -43.90 -19.79
N LEU A 22 -9.73 -45.11 -20.28
CA LEU A 22 -10.73 -46.02 -20.88
C LEU A 22 -11.69 -46.64 -19.86
N SER A 23 -11.34 -46.66 -18.57
CA SER A 23 -12.17 -47.28 -17.53
C SER A 23 -13.21 -46.30 -16.96
N GLN A 24 -14.49 -46.69 -16.99
CA GLN A 24 -15.64 -45.88 -16.53
C GLN A 24 -15.50 -45.29 -15.11
N PRO A 25 -15.10 -46.04 -14.06
CA PRO A 25 -15.01 -45.47 -12.71
C PRO A 25 -13.87 -44.46 -12.57
N GLN A 26 -12.72 -44.73 -13.21
CA GLN A 26 -11.56 -43.84 -13.20
C GLN A 26 -11.85 -42.54 -13.97
N HIS A 27 -12.50 -42.65 -15.13
CA HIS A 27 -12.92 -41.50 -15.92
C HIS A 27 -13.86 -40.56 -15.15
N ARG A 28 -14.83 -41.11 -14.41
CA ARG A 28 -15.75 -40.32 -13.57
C ARG A 28 -15.01 -39.60 -12.45
N PHE A 29 -14.08 -40.28 -11.77
CA PHE A 29 -13.26 -39.67 -10.74
C PHE A 29 -12.43 -38.49 -11.28
N TRP A 30 -11.74 -38.67 -12.42
CA TRP A 30 -10.92 -37.62 -13.01
C TRP A 30 -11.72 -36.43 -13.53
N ARG A 31 -12.94 -36.65 -14.02
CA ARG A 31 -13.85 -35.55 -14.36
C ARG A 31 -14.25 -34.73 -13.13
N TRP A 32 -14.55 -35.39 -12.01
CA TRP A 32 -14.80 -34.70 -10.75
C TRP A 32 -13.57 -33.96 -10.23
N ALA A 33 -12.39 -34.58 -10.29
CA ALA A 33 -11.14 -33.95 -9.90
C ALA A 33 -10.85 -32.70 -10.74
N ALA A 34 -10.99 -32.79 -12.08
CA ALA A 34 -10.82 -31.65 -12.97
C ALA A 34 -11.82 -30.53 -12.69
N ALA A 35 -13.11 -30.88 -12.50
CA ALA A 35 -14.14 -29.91 -12.17
C ALA A 35 -13.86 -29.22 -10.83
N ALA A 36 -13.42 -29.95 -9.82
CA ALA A 36 -13.07 -29.40 -8.50
C ALA A 36 -11.86 -28.46 -8.58
N VAL A 37 -10.80 -28.84 -9.31
CA VAL A 37 -9.60 -28.00 -9.50
C VAL A 37 -9.95 -26.72 -10.25
N LEU A 38 -10.70 -26.80 -11.35
CA LEU A 38 -11.10 -25.62 -12.12
C LEU A 38 -12.02 -24.70 -11.33
N SER A 39 -12.98 -25.26 -10.59
CA SER A 39 -13.87 -24.47 -9.73
C SER A 39 -13.09 -23.80 -8.59
N GLY A 40 -12.16 -24.53 -7.97
CA GLY A 40 -11.28 -23.97 -6.93
C GLY A 40 -10.38 -22.86 -7.47
N ALA A 41 -9.83 -23.02 -8.67
CA ALA A 41 -9.05 -21.97 -9.34
C ALA A 41 -9.91 -20.71 -9.59
N LEU A 42 -11.12 -20.88 -10.15
CA LEU A 42 -12.01 -19.75 -10.40
C LEU A 42 -12.43 -19.03 -9.11
N LEU A 43 -12.75 -19.77 -8.05
CA LEU A 43 -13.06 -19.19 -6.75
C LEU A 43 -11.86 -18.46 -6.15
N SER A 44 -10.66 -19.01 -6.32
CA SER A 44 -9.41 -18.38 -5.92
C SER A 44 -9.18 -17.07 -6.67
N ASP A 45 -9.38 -17.06 -7.99
CA ASP A 45 -9.22 -15.86 -8.82
C ASP A 45 -10.20 -14.76 -8.40
N ILE A 46 -11.46 -15.12 -8.15
CA ILE A 46 -12.47 -14.18 -7.63
C ILE A 46 -12.04 -13.62 -6.27
N ALA A 47 -11.57 -14.47 -5.36
CA ALA A 47 -11.12 -14.03 -4.04
C ALA A 47 -9.91 -13.08 -4.11
N ILE A 48 -8.98 -13.33 -5.05
CA ILE A 48 -7.80 -12.50 -5.28
C ILE A 48 -8.18 -11.18 -5.94
N ASP A 49 -9.08 -11.18 -6.92
CA ASP A 49 -9.57 -9.97 -7.60
C ASP A 49 -10.27 -9.00 -6.64
N ARG A 50 -10.98 -9.54 -5.64
CA ARG A 50 -11.64 -8.74 -4.61
C ARG A 50 -10.73 -8.31 -3.46
N ALA A 51 -9.48 -8.78 -3.42
CA ALA A 51 -8.56 -8.41 -2.36
C ALA A 51 -8.05 -6.96 -2.57
N PRO A 52 -8.04 -6.11 -1.52
CA PRO A 52 -7.61 -4.72 -1.65
C PRO A 52 -6.12 -4.59 -2.00
N THR A 53 -5.29 -5.53 -1.56
CA THR A 53 -3.87 -5.62 -1.90
C THR A 53 -3.43 -7.08 -2.03
N TRP A 54 -2.40 -7.31 -2.84
CA TRP A 54 -1.82 -8.65 -3.01
C TRP A 54 -0.65 -8.87 -2.05
N TRP A 55 -0.42 -10.11 -1.62
CA TRP A 55 0.63 -10.46 -0.65
C TRP A 55 2.05 -10.06 -1.11
N ASN A 56 2.27 -9.89 -2.41
CA ASN A 56 3.55 -9.48 -2.96
C ASN A 56 3.77 -7.96 -2.97
N LYS A 57 2.78 -7.15 -2.58
CA LYS A 57 2.87 -5.69 -2.49
C LYS A 57 3.60 -5.24 -1.23
N ASN A 58 4.75 -5.84 -0.92
CA ASN A 58 5.52 -5.67 0.33
C ASN A 58 5.42 -4.27 0.98
N SER A 59 5.87 -3.22 0.28
CA SER A 59 5.91 -1.87 0.83
C SER A 59 4.58 -1.12 0.80
N GLY A 60 3.59 -1.56 0.02
CA GLY A 60 2.28 -0.90 -0.13
C GLY A 60 1.11 -1.78 0.31
N TYR A 61 1.40 -2.90 0.97
CA TYR A 61 0.40 -3.88 1.41
C TYR A 61 -0.61 -3.24 2.35
N PHE A 62 -0.13 -2.29 3.16
CA PHE A 62 -0.87 -1.59 4.17
C PHE A 62 -1.42 -0.21 3.75
N ASP A 63 -1.20 0.18 2.49
CA ASP A 63 -1.73 1.43 1.95
C ASP A 63 -3.27 1.52 2.09
N PRO A 64 -4.06 0.42 1.96
CA PRO A 64 -5.52 0.52 2.08
C PRO A 64 -5.98 0.91 3.48
N GLN A 65 -5.32 0.38 4.52
CA GLN A 65 -5.65 0.78 5.89
C GLN A 65 -5.25 2.23 6.15
N VAL A 66 -4.10 2.67 5.61
CA VAL A 66 -3.65 4.05 5.73
C VAL A 66 -4.62 5.01 5.02
N ALA A 67 -5.05 4.68 3.80
CA ALA A 67 -6.04 5.46 3.06
C ALA A 67 -7.37 5.56 3.83
N GLN A 68 -7.87 4.43 4.36
CA GLN A 68 -9.09 4.42 5.16
C GLN A 68 -9.02 5.35 6.40
N ILE A 69 -7.88 5.42 7.08
CA ILE A 69 -7.68 6.34 8.21
C ILE A 69 -7.74 7.80 7.75
N ILE A 70 -7.10 8.11 6.62
CA ILE A 70 -7.05 9.47 6.06
C ILE A 70 -8.45 9.90 5.58
N ASP A 71 -9.15 9.04 4.85
CA ASP A 71 -10.46 9.31 4.25
C ASP A 71 -11.57 9.53 5.30
N GLN A 72 -11.41 8.99 6.51
CA GLN A 72 -12.35 9.18 7.62
C GLN A 72 -12.14 10.49 8.39
N ALA A 73 -11.02 11.18 8.16
CA ALA A 73 -10.71 12.41 8.87
C ALA A 73 -11.46 13.61 8.27
N GLU A 74 -11.71 14.62 9.10
CA GLU A 74 -12.33 15.86 8.63
C GLU A 74 -11.29 16.73 7.91
N GLN A 75 -11.59 17.11 6.66
CA GLN A 75 -10.74 17.94 5.79
C GLN A 75 -9.25 17.53 5.83
N PRO A 76 -8.93 16.28 5.42
CA PRO A 76 -7.58 15.75 5.52
C PRO A 76 -6.65 16.46 4.55
N LEU A 77 -5.38 16.60 4.92
CA LEU A 77 -4.28 16.95 4.03
C LEU A 77 -3.17 15.90 4.18
N VAL A 78 -2.71 15.34 3.06
CA VAL A 78 -1.56 14.44 3.07
C VAL A 78 -0.31 15.19 2.61
N VAL A 79 0.72 15.17 3.45
CA VAL A 79 2.05 15.70 3.15
C VAL A 79 3.03 14.54 3.06
N SER A 80 3.82 14.46 1.98
CA SER A 80 4.78 13.38 1.79
C SER A 80 5.96 13.78 0.92
N ASP A 81 7.15 13.29 1.29
CA ASP A 81 8.37 13.30 0.48
C ASP A 81 8.81 11.89 0.08
N ALA A 82 7.88 10.93 0.15
CA ALA A 82 8.13 9.56 -0.27
C ALA A 82 8.43 9.45 -1.77
N ILE A 83 9.01 8.32 -2.16
CA ILE A 83 9.24 8.00 -3.58
C ILE A 83 7.90 8.04 -4.31
N SER A 84 7.86 8.71 -5.47
CA SER A 84 6.62 8.92 -6.24
C SER A 84 5.83 7.62 -6.49
N GLY A 85 6.49 6.49 -6.74
CA GLY A 85 5.81 5.21 -6.94
C GLY A 85 5.05 4.70 -5.71
N MET A 86 5.57 4.92 -4.50
CA MET A 86 4.90 4.55 -3.25
C MET A 86 3.76 5.51 -2.93
N LEU A 87 3.96 6.80 -3.23
CA LEU A 87 2.93 7.81 -3.05
C LEU A 87 1.76 7.62 -4.03
N LEU A 88 2.05 7.37 -5.31
CA LEU A 88 1.04 7.09 -6.33
C LEU A 88 0.18 5.87 -5.97
N ALA A 89 0.78 4.84 -5.36
CA ALA A 89 0.05 3.69 -4.88
C ALA A 89 -0.99 4.06 -3.81
N LEU A 90 -0.62 4.91 -2.84
CA LEU A 90 -1.55 5.46 -1.86
C LEU A 90 -2.62 6.35 -2.52
N CYS A 91 -2.23 7.24 -3.43
CA CYS A 91 -3.16 8.16 -4.09
C CYS A 91 -4.29 7.43 -4.84
N HIS A 92 -4.01 6.23 -5.37
CA HIS A 92 -5.04 5.42 -6.02
C HIS A 92 -6.11 4.88 -5.04
N GLN A 93 -5.82 4.90 -3.75
CA GLN A 93 -6.71 4.37 -2.71
C GLN A 93 -7.40 5.46 -1.88
N LEU A 94 -6.89 6.69 -1.91
CA LEU A 94 -7.52 7.86 -1.29
C LEU A 94 -8.76 8.31 -2.07
N ASN A 95 -9.69 8.96 -1.36
CA ASN A 95 -10.78 9.67 -2.02
C ASN A 95 -10.22 10.84 -2.88
N SER A 96 -10.90 11.14 -3.99
CA SER A 96 -10.44 12.12 -4.97
C SER A 96 -10.41 13.57 -4.47
N ASP A 97 -11.07 13.84 -3.34
CA ASP A 97 -11.14 15.14 -2.68
C ASP A 97 -10.03 15.37 -1.66
N VAL A 98 -9.20 14.36 -1.36
CA VAL A 98 -8.07 14.49 -0.43
C VAL A 98 -6.91 15.25 -1.09
N PRO A 99 -6.60 16.48 -0.66
CA PRO A 99 -5.47 17.24 -1.18
C PRO A 99 -4.13 16.61 -0.76
N LEU A 100 -3.16 16.74 -1.68
CA LEU A 100 -1.80 16.24 -1.50
C LEU A 100 -0.80 17.38 -1.65
N LYS A 101 0.09 17.53 -0.67
CA LYS A 101 1.30 18.37 -0.77
C LYS A 101 2.51 17.47 -0.83
N ILE A 102 3.13 17.44 -2.00
CA ILE A 102 4.17 16.47 -2.33
C ILE A 102 5.51 17.16 -2.52
N GLN A 103 6.55 16.58 -1.94
CA GLN A 103 7.93 16.96 -2.21
C GLN A 103 8.63 15.78 -2.87
N PRO A 104 8.49 15.63 -4.20
CA PRO A 104 8.95 14.44 -4.89
C PRO A 104 10.48 14.32 -4.81
N HIS A 105 10.95 13.18 -4.31
CA HIS A 105 12.36 12.84 -4.27
C HIS A 105 12.75 12.04 -5.52
N CYS A 106 13.57 12.63 -6.40
CA CYS A 106 14.06 11.93 -7.58
C CYS A 106 15.28 11.04 -7.23
N ARG A 107 15.09 9.72 -7.18
CA ARG A 107 16.18 8.76 -6.92
C ARG A 107 17.13 8.53 -8.09
N THR A 108 16.67 8.77 -9.32
CA THR A 108 17.42 8.48 -10.55
C THR A 108 18.04 9.71 -11.18
N CYS A 109 17.71 10.90 -10.69
CA CYS A 109 18.31 12.14 -11.17
C CYS A 109 19.73 12.25 -10.60
N GLN A 110 20.71 12.50 -11.46
CA GLN A 110 22.09 12.82 -11.06
C GLN A 110 22.24 14.23 -10.48
N GLN A 111 21.13 14.93 -10.24
CA GLN A 111 21.17 16.23 -9.59
C GLN A 111 21.37 16.04 -8.08
N PRO A 112 22.16 16.90 -7.42
CA PRO A 112 22.20 16.92 -5.96
C PRO A 112 20.76 17.09 -5.49
N VAL A 113 20.31 16.18 -4.62
CA VAL A 113 18.96 16.20 -4.09
C VAL A 113 18.81 17.51 -3.31
N VAL A 114 18.24 18.53 -3.92
CA VAL A 114 17.89 19.76 -3.21
C VAL A 114 16.65 19.44 -2.39
N ARG A 115 16.88 18.96 -1.16
CA ARG A 115 15.84 18.68 -0.17
C ARG A 115 15.40 19.98 0.51
N SER A 116 15.10 21.03 -0.26
CA SER A 116 14.63 22.28 0.31
C SER A 116 13.16 22.13 0.70
N VAL A 117 12.91 21.69 1.94
CA VAL A 117 11.58 21.68 2.57
C VAL A 117 10.98 23.10 2.66
N GLU A 118 11.76 24.12 2.30
CA GLU A 118 11.42 25.54 2.27
C GLU A 118 10.17 25.89 1.44
N THR A 119 9.75 25.04 0.49
CA THR A 119 8.49 25.26 -0.25
C THR A 119 7.24 24.91 0.58
N LEU A 120 7.37 24.12 1.65
CA LEU A 120 6.28 23.77 2.54
C LEU A 120 6.11 24.83 3.64
N SER A 121 5.24 25.82 3.43
CA SER A 121 4.89 26.78 4.49
C SER A 121 4.09 26.10 5.60
N LEU A 122 4.64 26.05 6.83
CA LEU A 122 3.96 25.50 8.01
C LEU A 122 2.65 26.23 8.35
N ALA A 123 2.54 27.52 8.03
CA ALA A 123 1.31 28.28 8.19
C ALA A 123 0.19 27.77 7.28
N SER A 124 0.54 27.32 6.06
CA SER A 124 -0.43 26.76 5.11
C SER A 124 -1.00 25.39 5.50
N LEU A 125 -0.52 24.79 6.60
CA LEU A 125 -1.04 23.55 7.16
C LEU A 125 -2.19 23.82 8.16
N GLN A 126 -2.24 25.02 8.75
CA GLN A 126 -3.26 25.38 9.74
C GLN A 126 -4.67 25.51 9.15
N SER A 127 -4.79 25.64 7.84
CA SER A 127 -6.08 25.70 7.14
C SER A 127 -6.80 24.36 7.04
N TYR A 128 -6.17 23.27 7.47
CA TYR A 128 -6.73 21.91 7.42
C TYR A 128 -6.99 21.40 8.83
N ALA A 129 -8.12 20.72 9.03
CA ALA A 129 -8.48 20.18 10.33
C ALA A 129 -7.60 18.99 10.72
N SER A 130 -7.25 18.13 9.75
CA SER A 130 -6.36 16.99 9.96
C SER A 130 -5.22 16.99 8.95
N VAL A 131 -3.98 17.04 9.42
CA VAL A 131 -2.78 16.95 8.57
C VAL A 131 -2.02 15.67 8.87
N PHE A 132 -1.80 14.87 7.84
CA PHE A 132 -1.09 13.61 7.90
C PHE A 132 0.25 13.66 7.19
N LEU A 133 1.29 13.12 7.82
CA LEU A 133 2.57 12.83 7.15
C LEU A 133 2.61 11.36 6.78
N TYR A 134 2.64 11.12 5.48
CA TYR A 134 2.76 9.78 4.92
C TYR A 134 4.22 9.47 4.58
N ARG A 135 4.77 8.43 5.21
CA ARG A 135 6.15 7.93 5.00
C ARG A 135 7.20 9.04 4.96
N PRO A 136 7.20 9.97 5.93
CA PRO A 136 8.07 11.12 5.86
C PRO A 136 9.54 10.72 6.06
N SER A 137 10.45 11.36 5.34
CA SER A 137 11.88 11.29 5.67
C SER A 137 12.16 11.86 7.06
N ASP A 138 13.36 11.59 7.58
CA ASP A 138 13.81 12.23 8.82
C ASP A 138 13.85 13.76 8.70
N GLU A 139 14.17 14.29 7.52
CA GLU A 139 14.25 15.74 7.29
C GLU A 139 12.88 16.40 7.32
N LEU A 140 11.89 15.82 6.64
CA LEU A 140 10.53 16.33 6.68
C LEU A 140 9.95 16.25 8.10
N ARG A 141 10.21 15.15 8.83
CA ARG A 141 9.82 15.04 10.25
C ARG A 141 10.48 16.11 11.10
N ASN A 142 11.79 16.33 10.96
CA ASN A 142 12.53 17.32 11.73
C ASN A 142 12.12 18.76 11.39
N TYR A 143 11.73 19.03 10.15
CA TYR A 143 11.22 20.34 9.74
C TYR A 143 9.84 20.61 10.37
N VAL A 144 8.91 19.67 10.24
CA VAL A 144 7.54 19.84 10.75
C VAL A 144 7.50 19.85 12.28
N SER A 145 8.38 19.09 12.94
CA SER A 145 8.47 19.03 14.41
C SER A 145 8.87 20.36 15.05
N GLN A 146 9.31 21.36 14.28
CA GLN A 146 9.58 22.71 14.80
C GLN A 146 8.28 23.41 15.21
N GLY A 147 7.21 23.29 14.41
CA GLY A 147 5.93 23.96 14.64
C GLY A 147 4.80 23.07 15.15
N TYR A 148 4.92 21.75 15.02
CA TYR A 148 3.86 20.79 15.35
C TYR A 148 4.39 19.63 16.21
N ASP A 149 3.50 19.06 17.02
CA ASP A 149 3.72 17.79 17.68
C ASP A 149 3.31 16.66 16.73
N LEU A 150 4.13 15.61 16.67
CA LEU A 150 3.94 14.48 15.76
C LEU A 150 3.46 13.27 16.55
N THR A 151 2.28 12.76 16.19
CA THR A 151 1.72 11.53 16.77
C THR A 151 1.75 10.42 15.73
N LEU A 152 2.38 9.29 16.05
CA LEU A 152 2.38 8.12 15.18
C LEU A 152 1.02 7.41 15.30
N ILE A 153 0.21 7.48 14.25
CA ILE A 153 -1.12 6.84 14.22
C ILE A 153 -1.02 5.42 13.68
N TYR A 154 -0.14 5.23 12.70
CA TYR A 154 0.02 3.94 12.05
C TYR A 154 1.50 3.57 11.95
N GLN A 155 1.85 2.48 12.62
CA GLN A 155 3.11 1.80 12.43
C GLN A 155 2.87 0.31 12.15
N PRO A 156 3.36 -0.18 11.02
CA PRO A 156 3.21 -1.57 10.65
C PRO A 156 4.30 -2.42 11.35
N GLN A 157 3.90 -3.59 11.86
CA GLN A 157 4.71 -4.38 12.79
C GLN A 157 5.81 -5.22 12.12
N ARG A 158 5.82 -5.33 10.79
CA ARG A 158 6.58 -6.37 10.09
C ARG A 158 7.90 -5.89 9.51
N SER A 159 7.99 -4.63 9.09
CA SER A 159 9.15 -4.15 8.34
C SER A 159 9.33 -2.63 8.39
N PRO A 160 10.58 -2.12 8.43
CA PRO A 160 10.86 -0.68 8.33
C PRO A 160 10.49 -0.07 6.96
N TYR A 161 10.19 -0.91 5.96
CA TYR A 161 9.80 -0.50 4.62
C TYR A 161 8.28 -0.44 4.39
N GLU A 162 7.49 -0.55 5.45
CA GLU A 162 6.04 -0.45 5.38
C GLU A 162 5.61 1.02 5.64
N PRO A 163 4.39 1.42 5.25
CA PRO A 163 3.98 2.80 5.35
C PRO A 163 3.82 3.24 6.80
N THR A 164 4.39 4.39 7.17
CA THR A 164 4.11 5.04 8.45
C THR A 164 3.18 6.23 8.21
N LEU A 165 2.25 6.43 9.14
CA LEU A 165 1.33 7.57 9.12
C LEU A 165 1.45 8.32 10.44
N TRP A 166 1.75 9.61 10.34
CA TRP A 166 1.80 10.51 11.49
C TRP A 166 0.71 11.57 11.36
N GLN A 167 0.10 11.96 12.48
CA GLN A 167 -0.73 13.15 12.56
C GLN A 167 0.09 14.32 13.09
N LEU A 168 -0.19 15.51 12.58
CA LEU A 168 0.24 16.75 13.20
C LEU A 168 -0.81 17.18 14.23
N SER A 169 -0.34 17.66 15.36
CA SER A 169 -1.10 18.44 16.32
C SER A 169 -0.39 19.77 16.52
N ALA A 170 -1.11 20.89 16.55
CA ALA A 170 -0.48 22.17 16.82
C ALA A 170 0.18 22.13 18.21
N LYS A 171 1.45 22.56 18.30
CA LYS A 171 2.10 22.72 19.59
C LYS A 171 1.28 23.71 20.41
N LYS A 172 0.83 23.30 21.60
CA LYS A 172 0.25 24.25 22.56
C LYS A 172 1.30 25.33 22.81
N ALA A 173 0.93 26.59 22.58
CA ALA A 173 1.78 27.71 22.97
C ALA A 173 2.08 27.57 24.46
N VAL A 174 3.37 27.40 24.78
CA VAL A 174 3.84 27.51 26.17
C VAL A 174 3.56 28.94 26.56
N ASN A 175 2.55 29.14 27.41
CA ASN A 175 2.22 30.45 27.94
C ASN A 175 3.43 30.91 28.78
N PRO A 176 4.14 32.00 28.41
CA PRO A 176 5.12 32.57 29.31
C PRO A 176 4.35 33.14 30.50
N ALA A 177 4.58 32.57 31.67
CA ALA A 177 4.11 33.10 32.95
C ALA A 177 4.88 34.38 33.31
#